data_AF-A0AAN8YIR9-F1
#
_entry.id   AF-A0AAN8YIR9-F1
#
_cell.length_a   1.000
_cell.length_b   1.000
_cell.length_c   1.000
_cell.angle_alpha   90.00
_cell.angle_beta   90.00
_cell.angle_gamma   90.00
#
_symmetry.space_group_name_H-M   'P 1'
#
loop_
_entity.id
_entity.type
_entity.pdbx_description
1 polymer ?
#
loop_
_entity_poly.entity_id
_entity_poly.type
_entity_poly.pdbx_seq_one_letter_code
_entity_poly.pdbx_strand_id
1 'polypeptide(L)'
;MAKELLKEVALGPESQVLTMNKYCVNGFKFQIEEVSRNKKTNNSDVYIQGDVDGTGQTIEYYGVIQEIIEVRYSGWPKKKTILFRFDVELETTL
;
A
#
# COMPACT_ATOMS: atom_id res chain seq x y z
N MET A 1 -23.67 3.49 12.91
CA MET A 1 -22.54 4.01 12.10
C MET A 1 -21.39 3.00 12.05
N ALA A 2 -20.64 2.75 13.14
CA ALA A 2 -19.50 1.82 13.11
C ALA A 2 -19.85 0.36 12.76
N LYS A 3 -20.99 -0.16 13.22
CA LYS A 3 -21.46 -1.52 12.89
C LYS A 3 -21.72 -1.73 11.39
N GLU A 4 -22.28 -0.72 10.73
CA GLU A 4 -22.58 -0.80 9.30
C GLU A 4 -21.30 -0.70 8.47
N LEU A 5 -20.39 0.20 8.88
CA LEU A 5 -19.03 0.28 8.35
C LEU A 5 -18.32 -1.08 8.40
N LEU A 6 -18.35 -1.76 9.55
CA LEU A 6 -17.67 -3.04 9.72
C LEU A 6 -18.25 -4.13 8.81
N LYS A 7 -19.59 -4.21 8.68
CA LYS A 7 -20.23 -5.16 7.77
C LYS A 7 -19.79 -4.94 6.33
N GLU A 8 -19.78 -3.68 5.87
CA GLU A 8 -19.41 -3.36 4.49
C GLU A 8 -17.94 -3.69 4.18
N VAL A 9 -17.03 -3.47 5.12
CA VAL A 9 -15.63 -3.90 4.96
C VAL A 9 -15.51 -5.43 4.98
N ALA A 10 -16.29 -6.11 5.84
CA ALA A 10 -16.28 -7.57 5.96
C ALA A 10 -16.83 -8.30 4.73
N LEU A 11 -17.69 -7.65 3.94
CA LEU A 11 -18.15 -8.18 2.64
C LEU A 11 -17.05 -8.20 1.59
N GLY A 12 -15.95 -7.48 1.82
CA GLY A 12 -14.83 -7.38 0.90
C GLY A 12 -15.01 -6.31 -0.17
N PRO A 13 -13.95 -6.06 -0.96
CA PRO A 13 -13.97 -5.07 -2.02
C PRO A 13 -14.75 -5.57 -3.26
N GLU A 14 -15.03 -4.64 -4.16
CA GLU A 14 -15.50 -4.92 -5.52
C GLU A 14 -14.50 -5.83 -6.25
N SER A 15 -15.01 -6.64 -7.19
CA SER A 15 -14.18 -7.58 -7.96
C SER A 15 -13.24 -6.91 -8.97
N GLN A 16 -13.41 -5.61 -9.19
CA GLN A 16 -12.58 -4.81 -10.07
C GLN A 16 -11.70 -3.86 -9.26
N VAL A 17 -10.46 -3.70 -9.71
CA VAL A 17 -9.49 -2.78 -9.14
C VAL A 17 -9.03 -1.79 -10.19
N LEU A 18 -8.63 -0.60 -9.77
CA LEU A 18 -7.95 0.36 -10.65
C LEU A 18 -6.46 0.29 -10.40
N THR A 19 -5.67 0.15 -11.46
CA THR A 19 -4.20 0.20 -11.40
C THR A 19 -3.70 1.62 -11.66
N MET A 20 -2.62 2.00 -10.99
CA MET A 20 -2.02 3.33 -11.10
C MET A 20 -0.50 3.23 -11.18
N ASN A 21 0.11 4.05 -12.02
CA ASN A 21 1.57 4.09 -12.13
C ASN A 21 2.23 4.96 -11.04
N LYS A 22 1.43 5.85 -10.41
CA LYS A 22 1.89 6.84 -9.43
C LYS A 22 0.78 7.14 -8.43
N TYR A 23 1.15 7.42 -7.19
CA TYR A 23 0.21 7.86 -6.16
C TYR A 23 0.86 8.89 -5.22
N CYS A 24 0.12 9.95 -4.90
CA CYS A 24 0.58 11.00 -4.00
C CYS A 24 -0.26 11.00 -2.72
N VAL A 25 0.39 10.94 -1.55
CA VAL A 25 -0.26 11.00 -0.25
C VAL A 25 0.66 11.66 0.78
N ASN A 26 0.11 12.54 1.61
CA ASN A 26 0.84 13.23 2.68
C ASN A 26 2.15 13.91 2.23
N GLY A 27 2.19 14.46 1.01
CA GLY A 27 3.40 15.09 0.46
C GLY A 27 4.42 14.12 -0.16
N PHE A 28 4.21 12.81 -0.04
CA PHE A 28 5.03 11.78 -0.68
C PHE A 28 4.45 11.37 -2.01
N LYS A 29 5.33 11.07 -2.97
CA LYS A 29 4.97 10.56 -4.30
C LYS A 29 5.61 9.21 -4.51
N PHE A 30 4.79 8.19 -4.66
CA PHE A 30 5.15 6.83 -4.98
C PHE A 30 4.99 6.58 -6.48
N GLN A 31 5.87 5.77 -7.07
CA GLN A 31 5.81 5.37 -8.48
C GLN A 31 6.13 3.88 -8.58
N ILE A 32 5.55 3.19 -9.55
CA ILE A 32 5.98 1.81 -9.86
C ILE A 32 7.39 1.83 -10.47
N GLU A 33 8.15 0.76 -10.25
CA GLU A 33 9.54 0.62 -10.71
C GLU A 33 9.68 0.84 -12.21
N GLU A 34 8.79 0.24 -13.01
CA GLU A 34 8.80 0.37 -14.48
C GLU A 34 8.82 1.83 -14.92
N VAL A 35 8.12 2.68 -14.19
CA VAL A 35 7.97 4.10 -14.50
C VAL A 35 9.08 4.94 -13.88
N SER A 36 9.73 4.49 -12.81
CA SER A 36 10.80 5.22 -12.12
C SER A 36 12.20 4.92 -12.66
N ARG A 37 12.44 3.72 -13.21
CA ARG A 37 13.77 3.21 -13.63
C ARG A 37 14.57 4.16 -14.53
N ASN A 38 13.89 4.93 -15.38
CA ASN A 38 14.53 5.85 -16.33
C ASN A 38 14.46 7.33 -15.91
N LYS A 39 14.09 7.62 -14.66
CA LYS A 39 14.00 8.99 -14.14
C LYS A 39 15.19 9.35 -13.29
N LYS A 40 15.49 10.66 -13.23
CA LYS A 40 16.51 11.22 -12.34
C LYS A 40 16.24 10.94 -10.85
N THR A 41 14.97 10.82 -10.46
CA THR A 41 14.55 10.47 -9.10
C THR A 41 13.79 9.14 -9.15
N ASN A 42 14.32 8.14 -8.45
CA ASN A 42 13.60 6.90 -8.21
C ASN A 42 12.72 7.05 -6.97
N ASN A 43 11.42 6.82 -7.13
CA ASN A 43 10.44 6.90 -6.05
C ASN A 43 9.61 5.59 -5.97
N SER A 44 10.19 4.47 -6.40
CA SER A 44 9.60 3.13 -6.23
C SER A 44 10.04 2.45 -4.95
N ASP A 45 11.12 2.91 -4.32
CA ASP A 45 11.69 2.25 -3.16
C ASP A 45 10.88 2.61 -1.90
N VAL A 46 10.60 1.61 -1.07
CA VAL A 46 9.84 1.74 0.18
C VAL A 46 10.62 1.18 1.36
N TYR A 47 10.49 1.87 2.49
CA TYR A 47 10.94 1.43 3.79
C TYR A 47 9.73 1.35 4.71
N ILE A 48 9.55 0.19 5.34
CA ILE A 48 8.47 -0.06 6.30
C ILE A 48 9.10 -0.55 7.59
N GLN A 49 8.86 0.17 8.67
CA GLN A 49 9.22 -0.22 10.02
C GLN A 49 7.97 -0.71 10.73
N GLY A 50 7.91 -2.02 11.03
CA GLY A 50 6.79 -2.66 11.74
C GLY A 50 7.18 -3.10 13.15
N ASP A 51 6.22 -3.07 14.08
CA ASP A 51 6.36 -3.69 15.40
C ASP A 51 5.95 -5.16 15.31
N VAL A 52 6.74 -6.05 15.89
CA VAL A 52 6.40 -7.48 16.02
C VAL A 52 5.50 -7.66 17.22
N ASP A 53 4.19 -7.76 16.97
CA ASP A 53 3.17 -8.18 17.95
C ASP A 53 3.23 -7.45 19.31
N GLY A 54 3.70 -6.20 19.34
CA GLY A 54 3.80 -5.39 20.57
C GLY A 54 4.91 -5.85 21.50
N THR A 55 5.87 -6.63 21.00
CA THR A 55 7.05 -7.08 21.76
C THR A 55 8.10 -5.98 21.90
N GLY A 56 7.95 -4.87 21.17
CA GLY A 56 8.96 -3.82 21.06
C GLY A 56 10.12 -4.17 20.11
N GLN A 57 10.10 -5.37 19.52
CA GLN A 57 10.99 -5.70 18.40
C GLN A 57 10.47 -5.06 17.13
N THR A 58 11.41 -4.58 16.31
CA THR A 58 11.10 -3.93 15.04
C THR A 58 11.54 -4.83 13.90
N ILE A 59 10.66 -5.03 12.91
CA ILE A 59 11.05 -5.57 11.61
C ILE A 59 11.11 -4.43 10.61
N GLU A 60 12.24 -4.36 9.91
CA GLU A 60 12.43 -3.46 8.80
C GLU A 60 12.28 -4.22 7.48
N TYR A 61 11.40 -3.70 6.62
CA TYR A 61 11.22 -4.17 5.26
C TYR A 61 11.68 -3.09 4.28
N TYR A 62 12.55 -3.50 3.37
CA TYR A 62 12.93 -2.71 2.21
C TYR A 62 12.42 -3.41 0.96
N GLY A 63 11.77 -2.66 0.09
CA GLY A 63 11.22 -3.22 -1.14
C GLY A 63 11.00 -2.20 -2.23
N VAL A 64 10.63 -2.70 -3.40
CA VAL A 64 10.41 -1.89 -4.60
C VAL A 64 8.97 -2.06 -5.07
N ILE A 65 8.25 -0.95 -5.23
CA ILE A 65 6.86 -0.93 -5.66
C ILE A 65 6.76 -1.42 -7.11
N GLN A 66 6.01 -2.49 -7.30
CA GLN A 66 5.68 -3.04 -8.61
C GLN A 66 4.28 -2.64 -9.07
N GLU A 67 3.33 -2.56 -8.15
CA GLU A 67 1.94 -2.20 -8.46
C GLU A 67 1.34 -1.28 -7.40
N ILE A 68 0.51 -0.36 -7.86
CA ILE A 68 -0.36 0.45 -7.00
C ILE A 68 -1.79 0.20 -7.46
N ILE A 69 -2.64 -0.26 -6.55
CA ILE A 69 -4.03 -0.59 -6.85
C ILE A 69 -5.00 0.15 -5.91
N GLU A 70 -6.07 0.70 -6.49
CA GLU A 70 -7.23 1.19 -5.74
C GLU A 70 -8.29 0.10 -5.72
N VAL A 71 -8.60 -0.39 -4.52
CA VAL A 71 -9.75 -1.27 -4.23
C VAL A 71 -10.89 -0.43 -3.68
N ARG A 72 -12.12 -0.74 -4.09
CA ARG A 72 -13.34 -0.02 -3.71
C ARG A 72 -14.29 -0.95 -2.98
N TYR A 73 -15.14 -0.38 -2.14
CA TYR A 73 -16.21 -1.11 -1.45
C TYR A 73 -17.56 -0.50 -1.84
N SER A 74 -18.51 -1.37 -2.18
CA SER A 74 -19.81 -0.99 -2.76
C SER A 74 -20.81 -0.37 -1.76
N GLY A 75 -20.44 -0.28 -0.49
CA GLY A 75 -21.27 0.24 0.61
C GLY A 75 -21.33 1.76 0.75
N TRP A 76 -22.17 2.27 1.67
CA TRP A 76 -22.30 3.70 1.95
C TRP A 76 -21.93 4.06 3.40
N PRO A 77 -21.02 5.02 3.63
CA PRO A 77 -20.32 5.82 2.62
C PRO A 77 -19.34 4.98 1.80
N LYS A 78 -19.15 5.36 0.53
CA LYS A 78 -18.19 4.69 -0.37
C LYS A 78 -16.80 4.72 0.26
N LYS A 79 -16.15 3.56 0.31
CA LYS A 79 -14.75 3.44 0.76
C LYS A 79 -13.86 3.04 -0.39
N LYS A 80 -12.61 3.46 -0.27
CA LYS A 80 -11.52 3.02 -1.11
C LYS A 80 -10.27 2.84 -0.29
N THR A 81 -9.45 1.87 -0.67
CA THR A 81 -8.14 1.63 -0.08
C THR A 81 -7.13 1.58 -1.22
N ILE A 82 -5.95 2.16 -0.96
CA ILE A 82 -4.83 2.09 -1.89
C ILE A 82 -3.86 1.06 -1.35
N LEU A 83 -3.59 0.03 -2.13
CA LEU A 83 -2.65 -1.02 -1.80
C LEU A 83 -1.40 -0.86 -2.68
N PHE A 84 -0.25 -1.06 -2.06
CA PHE A 84 1.04 -1.08 -2.73
C PHE A 84 1.54 -2.52 -2.67
N ARG A 85 1.81 -3.11 -3.84
CA ARG A 85 2.53 -4.38 -3.93
C ARG A 85 3.99 -4.08 -4.17
N PHE A 86 4.84 -4.67 -3.34
CA PHE A 86 6.28 -4.51 -3.40
C PHE A 86 6.96 -5.87 -3.42
N ASP A 87 8.06 -5.95 -4.16
CA ASP A 87 8.97 -7.09 -4.07
C ASP A 87 10.00 -6.77 -2.98
N VAL A 88 10.17 -7.69 -2.04
CA VAL A 88 11.08 -7.51 -0.89
C VAL A 88 12.51 -7.73 -1.35
N GLU A 89 13.38 -6.76 -1.09
CA GLU A 89 14.80 -6.86 -1.41
C GLU A 89 15.62 -7.28 -0.19
N LEU A 90 15.25 -6.81 1.00
CA LEU A 90 15.91 -7.13 2.27
C LEU A 90 14.91 -7.17 3.41
N GLU A 91 15.03 -8.19 4.27
CA GLU A 91 14.42 -8.24 5.60
C GLU A 91 15.54 -8.19 6.63
N THR A 92 15.47 -7.23 7.56
CA THR A 92 16.44 -7.14 8.67
C THR A 92 15.68 -7.14 9.98
N THR A 93 16.05 -8.05 10.88
CA THR A 93 15.56 -8.06 12.26
C THR A 93 16.62 -7.38 13.13
N LEU A 94 16.23 -6.32 13.86
CA LEU A 94 17.07 -5.61 14.83
C LEU A 94 16.79 -6.07 16.26
#